data_AF-A0A0L6JSG1-F1
#
_entry.id   AF-A0A0L6JSG1-F1
#
_cell.length_a   1.000
_cell.length_b   1.000
_cell.length_c   1.000
_cell.angle_alpha   90.00
_cell.angle_beta   90.00
_cell.angle_gamma   90.00
#
_symmetry.space_group_name_H-M   'P 1'
#
loop_
_entity.id
_entity.type
_entity.pdbx_description
1 polymer ?
#
loop_
_entity_poly.entity_id
_entity_poly.type
_entity_poly.pdbx_seq_one_letter_code
_entity_poly.pdbx_strand_id
1 'polypeptide(L)'
;MSIKPIDFQVMIPKTAEVSKAVNDDHQKNLGMNQNNADRLQHKSENEVKTVHSQGRTSGPEIKDNKDREKKNKKESKKNREKMIRIVLLI
;
A
#
# COMPACT_ATOMS: atom_id res chain seq x y z
N MET A 1 0.32 -16.27 66.47
CA MET A 1 -0.85 -15.67 65.78
C MET A 1 -1.61 -16.79 65.10
N SER A 2 -2.91 -16.92 65.36
CA SER A 2 -3.78 -17.95 64.78
C SER A 2 -4.49 -17.36 63.56
N ILE A 3 -4.19 -17.87 62.36
CA ILE A 3 -4.90 -17.50 61.12
C ILE A 3 -6.33 -18.02 61.24
N LYS A 4 -7.32 -17.16 61.01
CA LYS A 4 -8.74 -17.54 61.05
C LYS A 4 -9.15 -18.12 59.69
N PRO A 5 -10.12 -19.07 59.64
CA PRO A 5 -10.62 -19.62 58.38
C PRO A 5 -11.15 -18.55 57.38
N ILE A 6 -11.61 -17.39 57.87
CA ILE A 6 -12.02 -16.25 57.04
C ILE A 6 -10.85 -15.66 56.23
N ASP A 7 -9.63 -15.72 56.79
CA ASP A 7 -8.42 -15.17 56.15
C ASP A 7 -8.04 -16.00 54.91
N PHE A 8 -8.40 -17.29 54.87
CA PHE A 8 -8.21 -18.14 53.70
C PHE A 8 -9.15 -17.79 52.53
N GLN A 9 -10.36 -17.29 52.79
CA GLN A 9 -11.28 -16.87 51.72
C GLN A 9 -10.82 -15.61 51.01
N VAL A 10 -10.10 -14.73 51.73
CA VAL A 10 -9.54 -13.50 51.15
C VAL A 10 -8.22 -13.80 50.41
N MET A 11 -7.49 -14.82 50.85
CA MET A 11 -6.19 -15.19 50.29
C MET A 11 -6.28 -16.04 49.01
N ILE A 12 -7.38 -16.77 48.79
CA ILE A 12 -7.58 -17.53 47.56
C ILE A 12 -8.12 -16.56 46.50
N PRO A 13 -7.33 -16.20 45.46
CA PRO A 13 -7.86 -15.42 44.36
C PRO A 13 -9.06 -16.19 43.80
N LYS A 14 -10.23 -15.54 43.75
CA LYS A 14 -11.43 -16.18 43.20
C LYS A 14 -11.08 -16.59 41.78
N THR A 15 -11.02 -17.89 41.55
CA THR A 15 -10.62 -18.48 40.26
C THR A 15 -11.42 -17.90 39.09
N ALA A 16 -12.66 -17.47 39.36
CA ALA A 16 -13.51 -16.73 38.43
C ALA A 16 -12.94 -15.35 38.02
N GLU A 17 -12.36 -14.58 38.95
CA GLU A 17 -11.79 -13.26 38.66
C GLU A 17 -10.50 -13.39 37.83
N VAL A 18 -9.65 -14.36 38.14
CA VAL A 18 -8.43 -14.67 37.36
C VAL A 18 -8.80 -15.18 35.97
N SER A 19 -9.76 -16.10 35.87
CA SER A 19 -10.22 -16.61 34.57
C SER A 19 -10.83 -15.52 33.70
N LYS A 20 -11.56 -14.58 34.29
CA LYS A 20 -12.13 -13.46 33.55
C LYS A 20 -11.03 -12.53 33.03
N ALA A 21 -10.05 -12.17 33.86
CA ALA A 21 -8.92 -11.34 33.45
C ALA A 21 -8.13 -11.97 32.29
N VAL A 22 -7.82 -13.28 32.39
CA VAL A 22 -7.13 -14.01 31.32
C VAL A 22 -7.96 -14.05 30.04
N ASN A 23 -9.28 -14.25 30.15
CA ASN A 23 -10.16 -14.29 28.99
C ASN A 23 -10.29 -12.91 28.30
N ASP A 24 -10.42 -11.84 29.08
CA ASP A 24 -10.49 -10.47 28.58
C ASP A 24 -9.19 -10.09 27.84
N ASP A 25 -8.02 -10.46 28.39
CA ASP A 25 -6.72 -10.28 27.74
C ASP A 25 -6.59 -11.11 26.46
N HIS A 26 -7.08 -12.35 26.47
CA HIS A 26 -7.06 -13.21 25.29
C HIS A 26 -7.91 -12.63 24.17
N GLN A 27 -9.12 -12.15 24.49
CA GLN A 27 -10.03 -11.55 23.52
C GLN A 27 -9.46 -10.26 22.91
N LYS A 28 -8.82 -9.41 23.73
CA LYS A 28 -8.15 -8.19 23.25
C LYS A 28 -7.00 -8.50 22.29
N ASN A 29 -6.18 -9.50 22.63
CA ASN A 29 -5.10 -9.96 21.75
C ASN A 29 -5.63 -10.53 20.43
N LEU A 30 -6.73 -11.30 20.48
CA LEU A 30 -7.38 -11.85 19.30
C LEU A 30 -7.86 -10.74 18.34
N GLY A 31 -8.52 -9.71 18.87
CA GLY A 31 -8.95 -8.56 18.07
C GLY A 31 -7.79 -7.77 17.47
N MET A 32 -6.71 -7.57 18.22
CA MET A 32 -5.51 -6.88 17.71
C MET A 32 -4.83 -7.69 16.60
N ASN A 33 -4.74 -9.01 16.76
CA ASN A 33 -4.16 -9.90 15.75
C ASN A 33 -4.98 -9.93 14.46
N GLN A 34 -6.32 -9.97 14.56
CA GLN A 34 -7.21 -9.87 13.39
C GLN A 34 -7.01 -8.54 12.65
N ASN A 35 -6.99 -7.41 13.38
CA ASN A 35 -6.77 -6.10 12.78
C ASN A 35 -5.41 -5.99 12.06
N ASN A 36 -4.36 -6.55 12.66
CA ASN A 36 -3.03 -6.57 12.05
C ASN A 36 -2.98 -7.44 10.79
N ALA A 37 -3.68 -8.58 10.78
CA ALA A 37 -3.77 -9.44 9.61
C ALA A 37 -4.48 -8.72 8.44
N ASP A 38 -5.61 -8.08 8.71
CA ASP A 38 -6.37 -7.33 7.68
C ASP A 38 -5.53 -6.17 7.12
N ARG A 39 -4.82 -5.45 7.98
CA ARG A 39 -3.90 -4.37 7.56
C ARG A 39 -2.78 -4.89 6.67
N LEU A 40 -2.20 -6.04 7.02
CA LEU A 40 -1.12 -6.64 6.25
C LEU A 40 -1.62 -7.11 4.88
N GLN A 41 -2.81 -7.72 4.83
CA GLN A 41 -3.45 -8.13 3.58
C GLN A 41 -3.67 -6.91 2.68
N HIS A 42 -4.31 -5.85 3.17
CA HIS A 42 -4.56 -4.64 2.38
C HIS A 42 -3.28 -3.95 1.91
N LYS A 43 -2.23 -3.95 2.75
CA LYS A 43 -0.92 -3.42 2.36
C LYS A 43 -0.33 -4.23 1.22
N SER A 44 -0.35 -5.56 1.31
CA SER A 44 0.14 -6.45 0.26
C SER A 44 -0.64 -6.28 -1.05
N GLU A 45 -1.97 -6.21 -0.99
CA GLU A 45 -2.83 -5.96 -2.15
C GLU A 45 -2.49 -4.62 -2.84
N ASN A 46 -2.30 -3.56 -2.06
CA ASN A 46 -1.92 -2.24 -2.57
C ASN A 46 -0.52 -2.23 -3.20
N GLU A 47 0.45 -2.92 -2.59
CA GLU A 47 1.80 -3.05 -3.13
C GLU A 47 1.79 -3.82 -4.46
N VAL A 48 1.10 -4.95 -4.53
CA VAL A 48 0.96 -5.74 -5.77
C VAL A 48 0.27 -4.92 -6.86
N LYS A 49 -0.81 -4.20 -6.52
CA LYS A 49 -1.49 -3.30 -7.47
C LYS A 49 -0.57 -2.19 -7.96
N THR A 50 0.27 -1.63 -7.08
CA THR A 50 1.22 -0.58 -7.42
C THR A 50 2.30 -1.11 -8.36
N VAL A 51 2.92 -2.26 -8.07
CA VAL A 51 3.92 -2.88 -8.95
C VAL A 51 3.32 -3.24 -10.31
N HIS A 52 2.10 -3.79 -10.33
CA HIS A 52 1.39 -4.09 -11.58
C HIS A 52 1.07 -2.84 -12.40
N SER A 53 0.77 -1.73 -11.74
CA SER A 53 0.58 -0.44 -12.41
C SER A 53 1.89 0.09 -13.00
N GLN A 54 3.01 0.03 -12.27
CA GLN A 54 4.33 0.45 -12.77
C GLN A 54 4.82 -0.41 -13.95
N GLY A 55 4.58 -1.72 -13.92
CA GLY A 55 4.86 -2.62 -15.04
C GLY A 55 4.06 -2.29 -16.30
N ARG A 56 2.86 -1.69 -16.15
CA ARG A 56 2.02 -1.24 -17.26
C ARG A 56 2.35 0.18 -17.73
N THR A 57 2.74 1.09 -16.85
CA THR A 57 3.04 2.50 -17.20
C THR A 57 4.37 2.66 -17.96
N SER A 58 5.32 1.75 -17.77
CA SER A 58 6.65 1.83 -18.41
C SER A 58 6.70 1.38 -19.88
N GLY A 59 5.67 0.70 -20.40
CA GLY A 59 5.70 0.06 -21.73
C GLY A 59 5.11 0.86 -22.90
N PRO A 60 3.87 1.39 -22.81
CA PRO A 60 3.21 2.04 -23.95
C PRO A 60 3.39 3.57 -23.98
N GLU A 61 3.24 4.25 -22.84
CA GLU A 61 3.08 5.71 -22.78
C GLU A 61 4.38 6.46 -23.12
N ILE A 62 5.54 5.89 -22.77
CA ILE A 62 6.86 6.44 -23.11
C ILE A 62 7.16 6.29 -24.61
N LYS A 63 6.59 5.27 -25.26
CA LYS A 63 6.79 5.02 -26.70
C LYS A 63 5.98 6.00 -27.53
N ASP A 64 4.72 6.23 -27.16
CA ASP A 64 3.81 7.16 -27.86
C ASP A 64 4.30 8.61 -27.79
N ASN A 65 4.83 9.05 -26.64
CA ASN A 65 5.38 10.40 -26.50
C ASN A 65 6.66 10.61 -27.32
N LYS A 66 7.56 9.62 -27.35
CA LYS A 66 8.77 9.67 -28.20
C LYS A 66 8.46 9.68 -29.69
N ASP A 67 7.46 8.90 -30.12
CA ASP A 67 7.09 8.82 -31.53
C ASP A 67 6.37 10.09 -32.01
N ARG A 68 5.55 10.73 -31.16
CA ARG A 68 4.97 12.06 -31.44
C ARG A 68 6.03 13.14 -31.56
N GLU A 69 7.03 13.17 -30.67
CA GLU A 69 8.14 14.13 -30.73
C GLU A 69 8.99 13.98 -32.01
N LYS A 70 9.27 12.74 -32.43
CA LYS A 70 10.01 12.47 -33.66
C LYS A 70 9.24 12.89 -34.92
N LYS A 71 7.92 12.71 -34.92
CA LYS A 71 7.06 13.10 -36.05
C LYS A 71 7.03 14.62 -36.21
N ASN A 72 6.86 15.35 -35.11
CA ASN A 72 6.86 16.82 -35.11
C ASN A 72 8.20 17.42 -35.56
N LYS A 73 9.33 16.84 -35.15
CA LYS A 73 10.67 17.29 -35.61
C LYS A 73 10.90 17.05 -37.11
N LYS A 74 10.36 15.98 -37.69
CA LYS A 74 10.46 15.70 -39.13
C LYS A 74 9.60 16.65 -39.97
N GLU A 75 8.38 16.95 -39.53
CA GLU A 75 7.50 17.90 -40.22
C GLU A 75 8.06 19.32 -40.21
N SER A 76 8.59 19.77 -39.07
CA SER A 76 9.26 21.06 -38.94
C SER A 76 10.43 21.23 -39.92
N LYS A 77 11.30 20.21 -40.04
CA LYS A 77 12.42 20.25 -40.99
C LYS A 77 11.93 20.30 -42.45
N LYS A 78 10.93 19.51 -42.80
CA LYS A 78 10.39 19.45 -44.17
C LYS A 78 9.74 20.76 -44.59
N ASN A 79 9.04 21.45 -43.67
CA ASN A 79 8.45 22.76 -43.94
C ASN A 79 9.52 23.84 -44.10
N ARG A 80 10.58 23.81 -43.28
CA ARG A 80 11.69 24.75 -43.41
C ARG A 80 12.43 24.58 -44.73
N GLU A 81 12.64 23.35 -45.17
CA GLU A 81 13.30 23.03 -46.44
C GLU A 81 12.46 23.45 -47.66
N LYS A 82 11.12 23.29 -47.60
CA LYS A 82 10.21 23.83 -48.61
C LYS A 82 10.23 25.35 -48.69
N MET A 83 10.21 26.04 -47.55
CA MET A 83 10.31 27.50 -47.49
C MET A 83 11.61 28.01 -48.10
N ILE A 84 12.75 27.38 -47.78
CA ILE A 84 14.05 27.76 -48.34
C ILE A 84 14.08 27.58 -49.86
N ARG A 85 13.50 26.48 -50.38
CA ARG A 85 13.41 26.26 -51.84
C ARG A 85 12.54 27.28 -52.56
N ILE A 86 11.44 27.72 -51.95
CA ILE A 86 10.56 28.73 -52.54
C ILE A 86 11.28 30.09 -52.60
N VAL A 87 12.00 30.46 -51.54
CA VAL A 87 12.76 31.72 -51.48
C VAL A 87 13.95 31.73 -52.44
N LEU A 88 14.57 30.58 -52.74
CA LEU A 88 15.66 30.46 -53.71
C LEU A 88 15.21 30.44 -55.18
N LEU A 89 13.91 30.30 -55.44
CA LEU A 89 13.32 30.23 -56.78
C LEU A 89 12.67 31.56 -57.23
N ILE A 90 12.64 32.57 -56.36
CA ILE A 90 12.18 33.95 -56.61
C ILE A 90 13.42 34.84 -56.71
#